data_AF-A0A8T0JVF3-F1
#
_entry.id   AF-A0A8T0JVF3-F1
#
_cell.length_a   1.000
_cell.length_b   1.000
_cell.length_c   1.000
_cell.angle_alpha   90.00
_cell.angle_beta   90.00
_cell.angle_gamma   90.00
#
_symmetry.space_group_name_H-M   'P 1'
#
loop_
_entity.id
_entity.type
_entity.pdbx_description
1 polymer ?
#
loop_
_entity_poly.entity_id
_entity_poly.type
_entity_poly.pdbx_seq_one_letter_code
_entity_poly.pdbx_strand_id
1 'polypeptide(L)'
;MQMVLPTMIPYTLHLTQKLERKKKDEAERRNHYTPVAPLNATEEERKAWFREQLHHFKILKSNNLTQPFHARVLGFFGRECEAQFFMTWISPASFWKERITVNGKYFQEPSKKACLVILSRTLDTRHGYKIMKPLHDREFKVQAMAPYFSFLVKRTPAETWIHELKGKKDPGEISLPQNLSSLIDLQFSINMVVST
;
A
#
# COMPACT_ATOMS: atom_id res chain seq x y z
N MET A 1 -6.21 45.56 12.27
CA MET A 1 -6.15 44.37 11.39
C MET A 1 -4.73 43.81 11.48
N GLN A 2 -4.54 42.72 12.23
CA GLN A 2 -3.21 42.19 12.55
C GLN A 2 -2.82 41.18 11.47
N MET A 3 -1.83 41.52 10.65
CA MET A 3 -1.27 40.62 9.64
C MET A 3 -0.50 39.51 10.34
N VAL A 4 -1.01 38.28 10.23
CA VAL A 4 -0.27 37.08 10.61
C VAL A 4 0.79 36.83 9.53
N LEU A 5 2.05 37.16 9.82
CA LEU A 5 3.18 36.82 8.97
C LEU A 5 3.27 35.29 8.82
N PRO A 6 3.32 34.74 7.59
CA PRO A 6 3.54 33.32 7.43
C PRO A 6 4.93 32.98 7.97
N THR A 7 4.98 31.98 8.86
CA THR A 7 6.24 31.48 9.42
C THR A 7 7.14 30.99 8.29
N MET A 8 8.14 31.80 7.94
CA MET A 8 9.19 31.45 6.98
C MET A 8 10.04 30.35 7.59
N ILE A 9 9.81 29.10 7.17
CA ILE A 9 10.70 27.98 7.50
C ILE A 9 12.08 28.32 6.90
N PRO A 10 13.17 28.34 7.69
CA PRO A 10 14.50 28.66 7.18
C PRO A 10 14.89 27.71 6.04
N TYR A 11 15.45 28.23 4.93
CA TYR A 11 15.90 27.43 3.79
C TYR A 11 16.80 26.26 4.21
N THR A 12 17.63 26.46 5.22
CA THR A 12 18.50 25.44 5.84
C THR A 12 17.70 24.28 6.46
N LEU A 13 16.56 24.57 7.10
CA LEU A 13 15.66 23.56 7.64
C LEU A 13 14.96 22.78 6.52
N HIS A 14 14.62 23.44 5.41
CA HIS A 14 14.04 22.77 4.25
C HIS A 14 15.03 21.82 3.56
N LEU A 15 16.29 22.26 3.39
CA LEU A 15 17.36 21.46 2.79
C LEU A 15 17.72 20.23 3.64
N THR A 16 17.83 20.39 4.96
CA THR A 16 18.09 19.27 5.89
C THR A 16 16.97 18.23 5.84
N GLN A 17 15.70 18.66 5.88
CA GLN A 17 14.56 17.74 5.73
C GLN A 17 14.56 16.99 4.39
N LYS A 18 14.97 17.66 3.30
CA LYS A 18 15.07 17.04 1.97
C LYS A 18 16.18 15.99 1.92
N LEU A 19 17.33 16.28 2.54
CA LEU A 19 18.46 15.35 2.62
C LEU A 19 18.13 14.11 3.46
N GLU A 20 17.52 14.32 4.64
CA GLU A 20 17.08 13.22 5.50
C GLU A 20 16.05 12.32 4.80
N ARG A 21 15.14 12.92 4.02
CA ARG A 21 14.22 12.13 3.19
C ARG A 21 14.96 11.31 2.13
N LYS A 22 15.93 11.90 1.43
CA LYS A 22 16.73 11.19 0.42
C LYS A 22 17.50 10.01 1.04
N LYS A 23 18.14 10.21 2.20
CA LYS A 23 18.80 9.14 2.95
C LYS A 23 17.83 8.03 3.32
N LYS A 24 16.63 8.39 3.80
CA LYS A 24 15.57 7.44 4.14
C LYS A 24 15.10 6.66 2.92
N ASP A 25 14.91 7.31 1.78
CA ASP A 25 14.50 6.67 0.52
C ASP A 25 15.57 5.68 0.07
N GLU A 26 16.85 6.08 0.06
CA GLU A 26 17.96 5.19 -0.30
C GLU A 26 18.12 4.02 0.69
N ALA A 27 17.91 4.25 1.98
CA ALA A 27 17.91 3.19 2.98
C ALA A 27 16.73 2.23 2.77
N GLU A 28 15.53 2.72 2.48
CA GLU A 28 14.36 1.90 2.17
C GLU A 28 14.57 1.07 0.90
N ARG A 29 15.18 1.66 -0.14
CA ARG A 29 15.53 0.97 -1.40
C ARG A 29 16.60 -0.10 -1.18
N ARG A 30 17.70 0.22 -0.51
CA ARG A 30 18.80 -0.72 -0.22
C ARG A 30 18.36 -1.86 0.69
N ASN A 31 17.53 -1.56 1.68
CA ASN A 31 17.01 -2.55 2.62
C ASN A 31 15.70 -3.19 2.13
N HIS A 32 15.31 -3.00 0.87
CA HIS A 32 14.15 -3.68 0.33
C HIS A 32 14.49 -5.14 0.05
N TYR A 33 14.37 -5.94 1.10
CA TYR A 33 14.44 -7.39 1.04
C TYR A 33 13.02 -7.94 1.24
N THR A 34 12.49 -8.57 0.20
CA THR A 34 11.30 -9.42 0.31
C THR A 34 11.77 -10.86 0.27
N PRO A 35 11.69 -11.60 1.39
CA PRO A 35 12.03 -13.01 1.39
C PRO A 35 11.15 -13.76 0.37
N VAL A 36 11.76 -14.65 -0.42
CA VAL A 36 11.07 -15.58 -1.33
C VAL A 36 11.43 -17.00 -0.92
N ALA A 37 10.44 -17.89 -0.91
CA ALA A 37 10.65 -19.25 -0.47
C ALA A 37 11.69 -19.95 -1.38
N PRO A 38 12.54 -20.83 -0.84
CA PRO A 38 13.49 -21.59 -1.65
C PRO A 38 12.76 -22.43 -2.70
N LEU A 39 13.21 -22.37 -3.95
CA LEU A 39 12.58 -23.10 -5.08
C LEU A 39 12.82 -24.62 -4.98
N ASN A 40 14.01 -25.03 -4.56
CA ASN A 40 14.40 -26.45 -4.46
C ASN A 40 14.24 -26.98 -3.03
N ALA A 41 13.10 -26.69 -2.40
CA ALA A 41 12.77 -27.15 -1.05
C ALA A 41 11.43 -27.87 -1.04
N THR A 42 11.30 -28.85 -0.14
CA THR A 42 10.04 -29.54 0.13
C THR A 42 9.02 -28.59 0.75
N GLU A 43 7.73 -28.94 0.70
CA GLU A 43 6.67 -28.12 1.32
C GLU A 43 6.92 -27.88 2.81
N GLU A 44 7.42 -28.87 3.54
CA GLU A 44 7.70 -28.76 4.98
C GLU A 44 8.86 -27.80 5.26
N GLU A 45 9.91 -27.83 4.44
CA GLU A 45 11.02 -26.88 4.53
C GLU A 45 10.57 -25.46 4.21
N ARG A 46 9.71 -25.28 3.19
CA ARG A 46 9.14 -23.95 2.87
C ARG A 46 8.22 -23.43 3.97
N LYS A 47 7.42 -24.30 4.59
CA LYS A 47 6.61 -23.96 5.78
C LYS A 47 7.50 -23.51 6.94
N ALA A 48 8.56 -24.26 7.25
CA ALA A 48 9.51 -23.93 8.31
C ALA A 48 10.21 -22.60 8.04
N TRP A 49 10.77 -22.44 6.85
CA TRP A 49 11.37 -21.18 6.39
C TRP A 49 10.39 -20.02 6.52
N PHE A 50 9.14 -20.19 6.08
CA PHE A 50 8.16 -19.11 6.13
C PHE A 50 7.87 -18.66 7.56
N ARG A 51 7.76 -19.59 8.52
CA ARG A 51 7.59 -19.29 9.95
C ARG A 51 8.71 -18.37 10.46
N GLU A 52 9.95 -18.67 10.10
CA GLU A 52 11.10 -17.84 10.45
C GLU A 52 11.01 -16.44 9.82
N GLN A 53 10.56 -16.37 8.56
CA GLN A 53 10.46 -15.12 7.81
C GLN A 53 9.20 -14.27 8.11
N LEU A 54 8.20 -14.79 8.86
CA LEU A 54 6.92 -14.12 9.12
C LEU A 54 7.07 -12.67 9.62
N HIS A 55 8.11 -12.39 10.39
CA HIS A 55 8.35 -11.07 10.96
C HIS A 55 8.69 -9.99 9.91
N HIS A 56 9.26 -10.39 8.76
CA HIS A 56 9.55 -9.52 7.62
C HIS A 56 8.28 -9.12 6.85
N PHE A 57 7.26 -9.97 6.83
CA PHE A 57 6.00 -9.70 6.14
C PHE A 57 5.07 -8.82 6.97
N LYS A 58 5.49 -7.56 7.19
CA LYS A 58 4.70 -6.54 7.90
C LYS A 58 3.30 -6.36 7.30
N ILE A 59 3.13 -6.69 6.03
CA ILE A 59 1.86 -6.66 5.32
C ILE A 59 0.78 -7.54 5.97
N LEU A 60 1.16 -8.67 6.56
CA LEU A 60 0.25 -9.61 7.24
C LEU A 60 -0.11 -9.18 8.67
N LYS A 61 0.62 -8.21 9.25
CA LYS A 61 0.40 -7.77 10.63
C LYS A 61 -0.85 -6.88 10.71
N SER A 62 -1.63 -7.04 11.77
CA SER A 62 -2.69 -6.08 12.12
C SER A 62 -2.15 -5.07 13.13
N ASN A 63 -2.46 -3.79 12.96
CA ASN A 63 -2.12 -2.72 13.90
C ASN A 63 -3.15 -1.58 13.81
N ASN A 64 -2.93 -0.53 14.60
CA ASN A 64 -3.81 0.66 14.65
C ASN A 64 -3.95 1.37 13.29
N LEU A 65 -3.03 1.14 12.33
CA LEU A 65 -3.13 1.70 10.98
C LEU A 65 -4.10 0.89 10.10
N THR A 66 -4.09 -0.44 10.21
CA THR A 66 -4.92 -1.34 9.38
C THR A 66 -6.30 -1.60 9.96
N GLN A 67 -6.46 -1.64 11.29
CA GLN A 67 -7.77 -1.89 11.91
C GLN A 67 -8.90 -0.95 11.42
N PRO A 68 -8.68 0.38 11.28
CA PRO A 68 -9.71 1.28 10.76
C PRO A 68 -9.83 1.27 9.22
N PHE A 69 -9.17 0.34 8.50
CA PHE A 69 -9.11 0.32 7.04
C PHE A 69 -10.50 0.46 6.40
N HIS A 70 -11.47 -0.36 6.79
CA HIS A 70 -12.81 -0.33 6.21
C HIS A 70 -13.51 1.02 6.41
N ALA A 71 -13.49 1.54 7.64
CA ALA A 71 -14.08 2.85 7.95
C ALA A 71 -13.40 3.99 7.18
N ARG A 72 -12.08 3.92 6.99
CA ARG A 72 -11.32 4.90 6.20
C ARG A 72 -11.70 4.84 4.72
N VAL A 73 -11.85 3.65 4.15
CA VAL A 73 -12.29 3.45 2.77
C VAL A 73 -13.69 4.04 2.56
N LEU A 74 -14.64 3.70 3.42
CA LEU A 74 -16.01 4.24 3.34
C LEU A 74 -16.05 5.76 3.52
N GLY A 75 -15.26 6.30 4.45
CA GLY A 75 -15.18 7.74 4.67
C GLY A 75 -14.57 8.49 3.48
N PHE A 76 -13.65 7.87 2.75
CA PHE A 76 -13.03 8.45 1.57
C PHE A 76 -13.94 8.41 0.35
N PHE A 77 -14.61 7.28 0.09
CA PHE A 77 -15.55 7.13 -1.02
C PHE A 77 -16.94 7.74 -0.77
N GLY A 78 -17.04 8.78 0.05
CA GLY A 78 -18.31 9.46 0.31
C GLY A 78 -19.02 9.98 -0.97
N ARG A 79 -20.11 10.72 -0.79
CA ARG A 79 -21.08 11.09 -1.87
C ARG A 79 -20.49 11.82 -3.09
N GLU A 80 -19.23 12.22 -3.06
CA GLU A 80 -18.57 12.96 -4.13
C GLU A 80 -17.73 12.08 -5.08
N CYS A 81 -17.74 10.77 -4.90
CA CYS A 81 -17.03 9.80 -5.73
C CYS A 81 -18.03 9.07 -6.65
N GLU A 82 -18.18 9.53 -7.89
CA GLU A 82 -19.01 8.87 -8.93
C GLU A 82 -18.36 7.60 -9.47
N ALA A 83 -17.03 7.56 -9.48
CA ALA A 83 -16.27 6.36 -9.84
C ALA A 83 -15.28 6.04 -8.72
N GLN A 84 -15.23 4.78 -8.31
CA GLN A 84 -14.40 4.30 -7.21
C GLN A 84 -13.41 3.27 -7.75
N PHE A 85 -12.14 3.55 -7.57
CA PHE A 85 -11.05 2.71 -8.05
C PHE A 85 -10.19 2.24 -6.89
N PHE A 86 -9.66 1.03 -7.05
CA PHE A 86 -8.61 0.50 -6.19
C PHE A 86 -7.39 0.20 -7.04
N MET A 87 -6.21 0.40 -6.46
CA MET A 87 -4.97 -0.10 -7.01
C MET A 87 -4.09 -0.67 -5.90
N THR A 88 -3.21 -1.59 -6.24
CA THR A 88 -2.26 -2.22 -5.32
C THR A 88 -0.89 -1.57 -5.39
N TRP A 89 -0.27 -1.33 -4.22
CA TRP A 89 1.15 -0.99 -4.14
C TRP A 89 1.80 -1.64 -2.91
N ILE A 90 2.37 -2.83 -3.15
CA ILE A 90 3.05 -3.65 -2.13
C ILE A 90 4.57 -3.45 -2.17
N SER A 91 5.04 -2.41 -2.87
CA SER A 91 6.47 -2.04 -2.94
C SER A 91 6.82 -0.93 -1.92
N PRO A 92 8.12 -0.67 -1.66
CA PRO A 92 8.56 0.49 -0.91
C PRO A 92 8.01 1.81 -1.47
N ALA A 93 7.76 2.79 -0.61
CA ALA A 93 7.20 4.07 -1.03
C ALA A 93 8.18 4.84 -1.92
N SER A 94 9.47 4.71 -1.65
CA SER A 94 10.57 5.30 -2.43
C SER A 94 10.59 4.90 -3.92
N PHE A 95 10.00 3.78 -4.33
CA PHE A 95 9.91 3.38 -5.75
C PHE A 95 8.72 3.99 -6.50
N TRP A 96 7.80 4.66 -5.80
CA TRP A 96 6.55 5.18 -6.38
C TRP A 96 6.78 6.12 -7.54
N LYS A 97 7.61 7.16 -7.35
CA LYS A 97 7.83 8.20 -8.36
C LYS A 97 8.40 7.64 -9.66
N GLU A 98 9.32 6.70 -9.55
CA GLU A 98 10.01 6.11 -10.68
C GLU A 98 9.04 5.26 -11.51
N ARG A 99 8.30 4.36 -10.84
CA ARG A 99 7.37 3.46 -11.54
C ARG A 99 6.10 4.14 -12.06
N ILE A 100 5.58 5.16 -11.36
CA ILE A 100 4.40 5.92 -11.80
C ILE A 100 4.73 6.79 -13.01
N THR A 101 5.93 7.38 -13.04
CA THR A 101 6.38 8.19 -14.19
C THR A 101 6.59 7.31 -15.42
N VAL A 102 7.19 6.13 -15.26
CA VAL A 102 7.35 5.15 -16.35
C VAL A 102 6.01 4.64 -16.85
N ASN A 103 5.05 4.42 -15.96
CA ASN A 103 3.70 4.01 -16.31
C ASN A 103 2.74 5.20 -16.50
N GLY A 104 3.22 6.32 -17.03
CA GLY A 104 2.58 7.66 -17.07
C GLY A 104 1.21 7.78 -17.77
N LYS A 105 0.52 6.67 -18.02
CA LYS A 105 -0.85 6.58 -18.55
C LYS A 105 -1.93 6.48 -17.46
N TYR A 106 -1.60 6.16 -16.21
CA TYR A 106 -2.62 5.90 -15.18
C TYR A 106 -3.39 7.13 -14.69
N PHE A 107 -2.93 8.34 -14.99
CA PHE A 107 -3.53 9.59 -14.49
C PHE A 107 -3.77 10.61 -15.61
N GLN A 108 -4.19 10.14 -16.78
CA GLN A 108 -4.72 11.05 -17.82
C GLN A 108 -6.09 11.56 -17.35
N GLU A 109 -6.20 12.88 -17.23
CA GLU A 109 -7.36 13.67 -16.75
C GLU A 109 -8.30 12.94 -15.78
N PRO A 110 -8.05 13.03 -14.46
CA PRO A 110 -9.00 12.48 -13.51
C PRO A 110 -10.32 13.21 -13.70
N SER A 111 -11.41 12.45 -13.90
CA SER A 111 -12.72 12.99 -13.54
C SER A 111 -12.59 13.52 -12.11
N LYS A 112 -12.97 14.78 -11.85
CA LYS A 112 -12.96 15.37 -10.49
C LYS A 112 -13.77 14.57 -9.48
N LYS A 113 -14.54 13.59 -9.96
CA LYS A 113 -15.41 12.69 -9.21
C LYS A 113 -14.93 11.23 -9.22
N ALA A 114 -13.78 10.93 -9.83
CA ALA A 114 -13.11 9.65 -9.70
C ALA A 114 -12.22 9.64 -8.46
N CYS A 115 -12.40 8.63 -7.61
CA CYS A 115 -11.65 8.45 -6.38
C CYS A 115 -10.81 7.17 -6.44
N LEU A 116 -9.56 7.24 -6.02
CA LEU A 116 -8.62 6.13 -6.06
C LEU A 116 -8.09 5.80 -4.66
N VAL A 117 -8.35 4.58 -4.18
CA VAL A 117 -7.67 4.04 -3.01
C VAL A 117 -6.46 3.21 -3.45
N ILE A 118 -5.28 3.59 -2.96
CA ILE A 118 -4.03 2.83 -3.16
C ILE A 118 -3.83 1.92 -1.94
N LEU A 119 -3.95 0.62 -2.14
CA LEU A 119 -3.76 -0.39 -1.11
C LEU A 119 -2.26 -0.56 -0.85
N SER A 120 -1.77 0.13 0.18
CA SER A 120 -0.35 0.23 0.45
C SER A 120 -0.04 0.63 1.88
N ARG A 121 0.70 -0.23 2.59
CA ARG A 121 1.22 0.08 3.93
C ARG A 121 2.39 1.07 3.91
N THR A 122 3.21 1.07 2.86
CA THR A 122 4.39 1.94 2.75
C THR A 122 3.99 3.37 2.39
N LEU A 123 2.99 3.52 1.51
CA LEU A 123 2.45 4.83 1.15
C LEU A 123 1.48 5.41 2.19
N ASP A 124 0.85 4.57 3.02
CA ASP A 124 -0.01 5.00 4.14
C ASP A 124 0.83 5.44 5.37
N THR A 125 1.73 6.40 5.12
CA THR A 125 2.61 7.00 6.12
C THR A 125 2.76 8.50 5.83
N ARG A 126 3.20 9.29 6.82
CA ARG A 126 3.54 10.71 6.60
C ARG A 126 4.55 10.90 5.46
N HIS A 127 5.45 9.94 5.27
CA HIS A 127 6.44 9.97 4.22
C HIS A 127 5.81 9.67 2.85
N GLY A 128 4.97 8.63 2.77
CA GLY A 128 4.20 8.30 1.57
C GLY A 128 3.26 9.44 1.13
N TYR A 129 2.60 10.11 2.07
CA TYR A 129 1.82 11.31 1.78
C TYR A 129 2.66 12.41 1.11
N LYS A 130 3.88 12.68 1.60
CA LYS A 130 4.80 13.64 0.96
C LYS A 130 5.22 13.20 -0.45
N ILE A 131 5.30 11.89 -0.71
CA ILE A 131 5.58 11.35 -2.05
C ILE A 131 4.38 11.57 -2.98
N MET A 132 3.15 11.37 -2.49
CA MET A 132 1.90 11.53 -3.24
C MET A 132 1.41 12.97 -3.33
N LYS A 133 1.98 13.91 -2.57
CA LYS A 133 1.63 15.35 -2.58
C LYS A 133 1.40 15.93 -3.99
N PRO A 134 2.22 15.64 -5.02
CA PRO A 134 1.98 16.16 -6.37
C PRO A 134 0.63 15.76 -6.98
N LEU A 135 0.04 14.62 -6.58
CA LEU A 135 -1.30 14.21 -7.01
C LEU A 135 -2.36 15.03 -6.27
N HIS A 136 -2.23 15.19 -4.96
CA HIS A 136 -3.15 16.00 -4.15
C HIS A 136 -3.14 17.48 -4.57
N ASP A 137 -1.96 18.03 -4.88
CA ASP A 137 -1.80 19.42 -5.35
C ASP A 137 -2.49 19.69 -6.68
N ARG A 138 -2.83 18.63 -7.43
CA ARG A 138 -3.59 18.67 -8.69
C ARG A 138 -5.05 18.24 -8.50
N GLU A 139 -5.55 18.27 -7.27
CA GLU A 139 -6.93 17.91 -6.90
C GLU A 139 -7.33 16.45 -7.23
N PHE A 140 -6.36 15.54 -7.45
CA PHE A 140 -6.69 14.12 -7.57
C PHE A 140 -7.20 13.61 -6.23
N LYS A 141 -8.41 13.04 -6.25
CA LYS A 141 -8.97 12.30 -5.10
C LYS A 141 -8.31 10.94 -5.03
N VAL A 142 -7.11 10.89 -4.46
CA VAL A 142 -6.35 9.67 -4.23
C VAL A 142 -6.02 9.52 -2.75
N GLN A 143 -6.03 8.32 -2.19
CA GLN A 143 -5.55 8.08 -0.84
C GLN A 143 -4.91 6.71 -0.70
N ALA A 144 -3.71 6.66 -0.12
CA ALA A 144 -3.11 5.39 0.28
C ALA A 144 -3.71 4.91 1.60
N MET A 145 -4.05 3.64 1.67
CA MET A 145 -4.57 2.99 2.87
C MET A 145 -3.91 1.63 3.03
N ALA A 146 -3.40 1.35 4.22
CA ALA A 146 -2.84 0.06 4.56
C ALA A 146 -3.99 -0.98 4.60
N PRO A 147 -4.01 -1.97 3.70
CA PRO A 147 -5.08 -2.96 3.68
C PRO A 147 -5.07 -3.81 4.94
N TYR A 148 -6.27 -4.14 5.42
CA TYR A 148 -6.44 -5.18 6.43
C TYR A 148 -6.85 -6.49 5.75
N PHE A 149 -5.87 -7.32 5.40
CA PHE A 149 -6.09 -8.53 4.61
C PHE A 149 -7.11 -9.49 5.23
N SER A 150 -7.04 -9.74 6.54
CA SER A 150 -8.02 -10.61 7.21
C SER A 150 -9.46 -10.11 7.09
N PHE A 151 -9.66 -8.81 6.91
CA PHE A 151 -10.98 -8.26 6.60
C PHE A 151 -11.31 -8.38 5.10
N LEU A 152 -10.35 -8.11 4.21
CA LEU A 152 -10.55 -8.17 2.76
C LEU A 152 -11.01 -9.54 2.27
N VAL A 153 -10.49 -10.61 2.87
CA VAL A 153 -10.83 -11.99 2.48
C VAL A 153 -11.92 -12.61 3.33
N LYS A 154 -12.56 -11.85 4.23
CA LYS A 154 -13.57 -12.40 5.14
C LYS A 154 -14.74 -12.99 4.36
N ARG A 155 -15.18 -14.20 4.73
CA ARG A 155 -16.21 -15.00 4.05
C ARG A 155 -15.85 -15.38 2.61
N THR A 156 -14.57 -15.42 2.27
CA THR A 156 -14.11 -15.97 0.99
C THR A 156 -13.24 -17.20 1.22
N PRO A 157 -13.04 -18.06 0.20
CA PRO A 157 -12.12 -19.20 0.32
C PRO A 157 -10.69 -18.81 0.74
N ALA A 158 -10.28 -17.56 0.49
CA ALA A 158 -8.98 -17.05 0.87
C ALA A 158 -8.85 -16.72 2.37
N GLU A 159 -9.95 -16.68 3.14
CA GLU A 159 -9.92 -16.46 4.60
C GLU A 159 -9.07 -17.51 5.31
N THR A 160 -9.36 -18.79 5.04
CA THR A 160 -8.63 -19.92 5.60
C THR A 160 -7.17 -19.89 5.16
N TRP A 161 -6.90 -19.59 3.89
CA TRP A 161 -5.53 -19.49 3.37
C TRP A 161 -4.71 -18.41 4.09
N ILE A 162 -5.24 -17.19 4.25
CA ILE A 162 -4.56 -16.09 5.00
C ILE A 162 -4.34 -16.47 6.46
N HIS A 163 -5.29 -17.16 7.09
CA HIS A 163 -5.15 -17.61 8.47
C HIS A 163 -4.05 -18.67 8.61
N GLU A 164 -4.04 -19.67 7.73
CA GLU A 164 -3.06 -20.76 7.75
C GLU A 164 -1.66 -20.34 7.31
N LEU A 165 -1.53 -19.29 6.49
CA LEU A 165 -0.22 -18.71 6.15
C LEU A 165 0.57 -18.28 7.40
N LYS A 166 -0.05 -18.09 8.57
CA LYS A 166 0.66 -17.82 9.83
C LYS A 166 1.41 -19.05 10.39
N GLY A 167 1.93 -19.91 9.52
CA GLY A 167 2.82 -21.02 9.85
C GLY A 167 2.27 -22.42 9.62
N LYS A 168 1.05 -22.58 9.10
CA LYS A 168 0.43 -23.90 8.81
C LYS A 168 0.40 -24.23 7.33
N LYS A 169 0.42 -23.22 6.45
CA LYS A 169 0.42 -23.38 4.99
C LYS A 169 1.78 -23.09 4.39
N ASP A 170 2.14 -23.86 3.37
CA ASP A 170 3.26 -23.52 2.48
C ASP A 170 2.94 -22.20 1.75
N PRO A 171 3.81 -21.17 1.80
CA PRO A 171 3.59 -19.94 1.03
C PRO A 171 3.67 -20.14 -0.49
N GLY A 172 4.18 -21.29 -0.95
CA GLY A 172 4.45 -21.58 -2.35
C GLY A 172 5.72 -20.90 -2.85
N GLU A 173 5.96 -21.01 -4.16
CA GLU A 173 7.17 -20.51 -4.82
C GLU A 173 7.04 -19.06 -5.28
N ILE A 174 5.80 -18.58 -5.44
CA ILE A 174 5.51 -17.20 -5.80
C ILE A 174 5.70 -16.32 -4.56
N SER A 175 6.34 -15.16 -4.74
CA SER A 175 6.57 -14.24 -3.63
C SER A 175 5.25 -13.82 -2.97
N LEU A 176 5.24 -13.74 -1.63
CA LEU A 176 4.03 -13.38 -0.89
C LEU A 176 3.40 -12.05 -1.36
N PRO A 177 4.17 -10.96 -1.60
CA PRO A 177 3.61 -9.74 -2.18
C PRO A 177 2.86 -9.94 -3.49
N GLN A 178 3.34 -10.80 -4.39
CA GLN A 178 2.67 -11.09 -5.65
C GLN A 178 1.35 -11.84 -5.40
N ASN A 179 1.38 -12.91 -4.59
CA ASN A 179 0.15 -13.64 -4.22
C ASN A 179 -0.90 -12.72 -3.59
N LEU A 180 -0.48 -11.82 -2.69
CA LEU A 180 -1.36 -10.85 -2.06
C LEU A 180 -1.91 -9.81 -3.05
N SER A 181 -1.12 -9.39 -4.05
CA SER A 181 -1.62 -8.52 -5.12
C SER A 181 -2.71 -9.22 -5.91
N SER A 182 -2.46 -10.45 -6.37
CA SER A 182 -3.43 -11.23 -7.13
C SER A 182 -4.73 -11.47 -6.36
N LEU A 183 -4.64 -11.73 -5.05
CA LEU A 183 -5.83 -11.87 -4.19
C LEU A 183 -6.63 -10.58 -4.08
N ILE A 184 -5.95 -9.45 -3.93
CA ILE A 184 -6.60 -8.14 -3.91
C ILE A 184 -7.29 -7.89 -5.25
N ASP A 185 -6.58 -8.12 -6.36
CA ASP A 185 -7.11 -7.87 -7.70
C ASP A 185 -8.36 -8.72 -7.95
N LEU A 186 -8.38 -9.99 -7.52
CA LEU A 186 -9.58 -10.83 -7.55
C LEU A 186 -10.71 -10.24 -6.69
N GLN A 187 -10.43 -9.86 -5.43
CA GLN A 187 -11.45 -9.36 -4.52
C GLN A 187 -12.08 -8.05 -5.02
N PHE A 188 -11.28 -7.11 -5.51
CA PHE A 188 -11.79 -5.83 -6.01
C PHE A 188 -12.35 -5.91 -7.43
N SER A 189 -11.90 -6.86 -8.26
CA SER A 189 -12.58 -7.16 -9.53
C SER A 189 -13.96 -7.74 -9.28
N ILE A 190 -14.12 -8.64 -8.29
CA ILE A 190 -15.41 -9.19 -7.89
C ILE A 190 -16.30 -8.10 -7.27
N ASN A 191 -15.74 -7.24 -6.41
CA ASN A 191 -16.50 -6.14 -5.81
C ASN A 191 -16.88 -5.03 -6.81
N MET A 192 -16.14 -4.85 -7.92
CA MET A 192 -16.55 -3.98 -9.04
C MET A 192 -17.78 -4.53 -9.78
N VAL A 193 -18.02 -5.84 -9.74
CA VAL A 193 -19.18 -6.49 -10.39
C VAL A 193 -20.42 -6.49 -9.47
N VAL A 194 -20.28 -6.18 -8.17
CA VAL A 194 -21.41 -6.06 -7.24
C VAL A 194 -21.69 -4.60 -6.93
N SER A 195 -22.19 -3.88 -7.92
CA SER A 195 -22.92 -2.61 -7.77
C SER A 195 -23.78 -2.40 -9.01
N THR A 196 -24.90 -3.13 -9.04
CA THR A 196 -26.08 -2.85 -9.88
C THR A 196 -27.31 -2.89 -8.98
#